data_AF-A0A524EWV6-F1
#
_entry.id   AF-A0A524EWV6-F1
#
_cell.length_a   1.000
_cell.length_b   1.000
_cell.length_c   1.000
_cell.angle_alpha   90.00
_cell.angle_beta   90.00
_cell.angle_gamma   90.00
#
_symmetry.space_group_name_H-M   'P 1'
#
loop_
_entity.id
_entity.type
_entity.pdbx_description
1 polymer ?
#
loop_
_entity_poly.entity_id
_entity_poly.type
_entity_poly.pdbx_seq_one_letter_code
_entity_poly.pdbx_strand_id
1 'polypeptide(L)'
;MKCPSCKIEMEQLVEGIYQCPQCRKILKQKDESTPITTEKKEDLFGFKDGEYFHTKLSLNKEYEICDKGIIVHSSNTRVLAALICHSSILKEEKYVRISWWKTYQHAGMFKIYNRTVLQNTIKALEKIEEAFDEQWNWIGKFGNQKTKSEEEKEKEKKLEIIKARIIENRTCPNCQQKMEKYKSHYLCQHCSEIVILEGYNQPIFNIDPSDLNLKFQTNFPINFYLPVSGITVKWLVGEWKSIVVIYSKDLESKKWLRFYWWNRDFTNLIKHGQRDMSMNTQMGWKSQRGVSSPNIYDKKILKPLIDALKKIASELKWEN
;
A
#
# COMPACT_ATOMS: atom_id res chain seq x y z
N MET A 1 -3.54 -45.44 -3.66
CA MET A 1 -3.04 -44.09 -4.04
C MET A 1 -1.52 -44.18 -4.29
N LYS A 2 -0.96 -43.50 -5.29
CA LYS A 2 0.50 -43.52 -5.55
C LYS A 2 1.21 -42.34 -4.88
N CYS A 3 2.38 -42.57 -4.30
CA CYS A 3 3.19 -41.51 -3.70
C CYS A 3 3.67 -40.54 -4.81
N PRO A 4 3.41 -39.23 -4.70
CA PRO A 4 3.82 -38.25 -5.71
C PRO A 4 5.35 -38.10 -5.80
N SER A 5 6.08 -38.52 -4.76
CA SER A 5 7.53 -38.42 -4.71
C SER A 5 8.25 -39.71 -5.16
N CYS A 6 7.70 -40.89 -4.85
CA CYS A 6 8.35 -42.17 -5.13
C CYS A 6 7.64 -42.99 -6.22
N LYS A 7 6.45 -42.54 -6.67
CA LYS A 7 5.58 -43.21 -7.66
C LYS A 7 5.15 -44.65 -7.35
N ILE A 8 5.50 -45.17 -6.16
CA ILE A 8 5.05 -46.46 -5.64
C ILE A 8 3.67 -46.36 -4.97
N GLU A 9 3.03 -47.50 -4.79
CA GLU A 9 1.75 -47.62 -4.08
C GLU A 9 1.93 -47.32 -2.59
N MET A 10 0.99 -46.55 -2.03
CA MET A 10 1.01 -46.15 -0.62
C MET A 10 0.17 -47.10 0.23
N GLU A 11 0.63 -47.37 1.44
CA GLU A 11 -0.07 -48.18 2.45
C GLU A 11 -1.12 -47.32 3.15
N GLN A 12 -2.29 -47.90 3.43
CA GLN A 12 -3.34 -47.21 4.17
C GLN A 12 -3.11 -47.38 5.67
N LEU A 13 -2.96 -46.28 6.40
CA LEU A 13 -2.79 -46.30 7.86
C LEU A 13 -4.13 -46.34 8.57
N VAL A 14 -5.06 -45.48 8.14
CA VAL A 14 -6.45 -45.39 8.58
C VAL A 14 -7.30 -44.93 7.39
N GLU A 15 -8.62 -45.00 7.50
CA GLU A 15 -9.53 -44.54 6.45
C GLU A 15 -9.20 -43.11 5.98
N GLY A 16 -8.96 -42.96 4.68
CA GLY A 16 -8.59 -41.69 4.06
C GLY A 16 -7.18 -41.17 4.34
N ILE A 17 -6.29 -41.90 5.05
CA ILE A 17 -4.89 -41.51 5.29
C ILE A 17 -3.93 -42.61 4.84
N TYR A 18 -2.99 -42.24 3.98
CA TYR A 18 -2.02 -43.14 3.36
C TYR A 18 -0.58 -42.76 3.72
N GLN A 19 0.32 -43.72 3.89
CA GLN A 19 1.75 -43.52 4.07
C GLN A 19 2.56 -44.22 2.98
N CYS A 20 3.57 -43.55 2.44
CA CYS A 20 4.51 -44.17 1.52
C CYS A 20 5.50 -45.05 2.30
N PRO A 21 5.64 -46.35 2.00
CA PRO A 21 6.55 -47.24 2.74
C PRO A 21 8.03 -46.87 2.53
N GLN A 22 8.39 -46.29 1.39
CA GLN A 22 9.77 -45.96 1.06
C GLN A 22 10.26 -44.62 1.64
N CYS A 23 9.43 -43.57 1.61
CA CYS A 23 9.83 -42.24 2.10
C CYS A 23 9.04 -41.76 3.34
N ARG A 24 8.18 -42.63 3.89
CA ARG A 24 7.34 -42.38 5.08
C ARG A 24 6.40 -41.18 4.98
N LYS A 25 6.23 -40.59 3.79
CA LYS A 25 5.37 -39.43 3.53
C LYS A 25 3.90 -39.80 3.65
N ILE A 26 3.14 -39.02 4.42
CA ILE A 26 1.71 -39.24 4.69
C ILE A 26 0.86 -38.32 3.83
N LEU A 27 -0.20 -38.86 3.21
CA LEU A 27 -1.18 -38.12 2.39
C LEU A 27 -2.60 -38.45 2.84
N LYS A 28 -3.43 -37.42 2.98
CA LYS A 28 -4.87 -37.57 3.21
C LYS A 28 -5.59 -37.56 1.87
N GLN A 29 -6.46 -38.53 1.62
CA GLN A 29 -7.39 -38.54 0.49
C GLN A 29 -8.30 -37.33 0.63
N LYS A 30 -8.40 -36.53 -0.44
CA LYS A 30 -9.35 -35.42 -0.48
C LYS A 30 -10.74 -36.02 -0.63
N ASP A 31 -11.66 -35.64 0.25
CA ASP A 31 -13.05 -36.04 0.14
C ASP A 31 -13.65 -35.48 -1.16
N GLU A 32 -13.96 -36.36 -2.11
CA GLU A 32 -14.81 -36.04 -3.25
C GLU A 32 -16.27 -36.15 -2.81
N SER A 33 -16.81 -35.07 -2.24
CA SER A 33 -18.23 -34.67 -2.31
C SER A 33 -18.56 -33.63 -1.24
N THR A 34 -18.25 -32.37 -1.54
CA THR A 34 -19.18 -31.30 -1.17
C THR A 34 -19.79 -30.84 -2.48
N PRO A 35 -21.12 -30.74 -2.62
CA PRO A 35 -21.72 -30.32 -3.88
C PRO A 35 -21.08 -29.00 -4.27
N ILE A 36 -20.57 -28.92 -5.50
CA ILE A 36 -20.29 -27.66 -6.16
C ILE A 36 -21.65 -26.97 -6.23
N THR A 37 -22.01 -26.19 -5.21
CA THR A 37 -22.93 -25.08 -5.40
C THR A 37 -22.35 -24.33 -6.56
N THR A 38 -23.03 -24.44 -7.70
CA THR A 38 -22.79 -23.68 -8.90
C THR A 38 -22.60 -22.25 -8.44
N GLU A 39 -21.34 -21.79 -8.43
CA GLU A 39 -21.03 -20.40 -8.21
C GLU A 39 -21.81 -19.67 -9.29
N LYS A 40 -22.92 -19.04 -8.90
CA LYS A 40 -23.48 -17.94 -9.66
C LYS A 40 -22.26 -17.08 -9.97
N LYS A 41 -22.04 -16.77 -11.25
CA LYS A 41 -21.20 -15.64 -11.67
C LYS A 41 -21.82 -14.42 -11.00
N GLU A 42 -21.51 -14.20 -9.74
CA GLU A 42 -21.91 -13.02 -9.02
C GLU A 42 -21.26 -11.88 -9.77
N ASP A 43 -22.07 -10.86 -10.04
CA ASP A 43 -21.64 -9.70 -10.78
C ASP A 43 -20.48 -9.06 -10.01
N LEU A 44 -19.24 -9.32 -10.47
CA LEU A 44 -18.03 -8.73 -9.93
C LEU A 44 -18.04 -7.21 -10.14
N PHE A 45 -18.86 -6.74 -11.09
CA PHE A 45 -18.87 -5.38 -11.58
C PHE A 45 -19.99 -4.55 -10.94
N GLY A 46 -19.93 -4.34 -9.62
CA GLY A 46 -20.89 -3.48 -8.95
C GLY A 46 -20.56 -3.17 -7.50
N PHE A 47 -21.22 -2.15 -6.96
CA PHE A 47 -21.22 -1.92 -5.53
C PHE A 47 -22.00 -3.03 -4.83
N LYS A 48 -21.36 -3.67 -3.87
CA LYS A 48 -21.98 -4.53 -2.87
C LYS A 48 -22.14 -3.74 -1.58
N ASP A 49 -23.21 -4.02 -0.87
CA ASP A 49 -23.48 -3.41 0.44
C ASP A 49 -22.38 -3.76 1.46
N GLY A 50 -22.12 -2.84 2.38
CA GLY A 50 -21.16 -3.03 3.47
C GLY A 50 -21.38 -4.29 4.29
N GLU A 51 -22.64 -4.69 4.50
CA GLU A 51 -23.01 -5.91 5.23
C GLU A 51 -22.43 -7.17 4.57
N TYR A 52 -22.32 -7.19 3.24
CA TYR A 52 -21.65 -8.28 2.52
C TYR A 52 -20.21 -8.44 2.99
N PHE A 53 -19.45 -7.35 3.07
CA PHE A 53 -18.03 -7.40 3.43
C PHE A 53 -17.82 -7.78 4.89
N HIS A 54 -18.72 -7.34 5.78
CA HIS A 54 -18.66 -7.72 7.19
C HIS A 54 -19.00 -9.20 7.43
N THR A 55 -20.03 -9.71 6.75
CA THR A 55 -20.52 -11.08 6.97
C THR A 55 -19.73 -12.14 6.20
N LYS A 56 -19.30 -11.85 4.96
CA LYS A 56 -18.64 -12.81 4.07
C LYS A 56 -17.12 -12.71 4.07
N LEU A 57 -16.57 -11.55 4.42
CA LEU A 57 -15.12 -11.29 4.36
C LEU A 57 -14.53 -10.90 5.73
N SER A 58 -15.25 -11.15 6.83
CA SER A 58 -14.75 -11.00 8.21
C SER A 58 -14.13 -9.62 8.49
N LEU A 59 -14.72 -8.54 7.97
CA LEU A 59 -14.26 -7.18 8.27
C LEU A 59 -14.74 -6.77 9.67
N ASN A 60 -13.81 -6.43 10.57
CA ASN A 60 -14.13 -6.15 11.98
C ASN A 60 -14.87 -4.81 12.14
N LYS A 61 -16.15 -4.89 12.55
CA LYS A 61 -17.07 -3.75 12.79
C LYS A 61 -16.66 -2.87 13.98
N GLU A 62 -15.89 -3.37 14.93
CA GLU A 62 -15.51 -2.61 16.13
C GLU A 62 -14.66 -1.39 15.80
N TYR A 63 -13.78 -1.52 14.79
CA TYR A 63 -12.83 -0.48 14.42
C TYR A 63 -13.21 0.26 13.14
N GLU A 64 -13.97 -0.39 12.26
CA GLU A 64 -14.25 0.12 10.92
C GLU A 64 -15.56 -0.42 10.38
N ILE A 65 -16.37 0.47 9.83
CA ILE A 65 -17.64 0.13 9.17
C ILE A 65 -17.45 0.33 7.67
N CYS A 66 -17.72 -0.71 6.89
CA CYS A 66 -17.79 -0.62 5.44
C CYS A 66 -19.21 -0.16 5.07
N ASP A 67 -19.32 0.91 4.29
CA ASP A 67 -20.61 1.36 3.74
C ASP A 67 -20.99 0.52 2.54
N LYS A 68 -20.05 0.38 1.61
CA LYS A 68 -20.16 -0.39 0.37
C LYS A 68 -18.79 -0.55 -0.27
N GLY A 69 -18.68 -1.45 -1.23
CA GLY A 69 -17.43 -1.69 -1.94
C GLY A 69 -17.63 -2.48 -3.22
N ILE A 70 -16.57 -2.56 -4.01
CA ILE A 70 -16.53 -3.27 -5.29
C ILE A 70 -15.50 -4.39 -5.17
N ILE A 71 -15.91 -5.62 -5.47
CA ILE A 71 -14.98 -6.75 -5.56
C ILE A 71 -14.25 -6.64 -6.91
N VAL A 72 -12.95 -6.43 -6.84
CA VAL A 72 -12.10 -6.26 -8.03
C VAL A 72 -11.68 -7.63 -8.57
N HIS A 73 -11.39 -8.57 -7.69
CA HIS A 73 -10.99 -9.92 -8.05
C HIS A 73 -11.38 -10.89 -6.93
N SER A 74 -11.89 -12.07 -7.31
CA SER A 74 -12.21 -13.14 -6.38
C SER A 74 -11.73 -14.47 -6.96
N SER A 75 -11.16 -15.30 -6.10
CA SER A 75 -10.73 -16.67 -6.35
C SER A 75 -10.95 -17.50 -5.10
N ASN A 76 -10.85 -18.83 -5.21
CA ASN A 76 -11.07 -19.75 -4.09
C ASN A 76 -10.22 -19.46 -2.85
N THR A 77 -9.07 -18.80 -3.02
CA THR A 77 -8.14 -18.53 -1.91
C THR A 77 -7.87 -17.06 -1.66
N ARG A 78 -8.33 -16.15 -2.52
CA ARG A 78 -8.00 -14.73 -2.43
C ARG A 78 -9.11 -13.85 -2.95
N VAL A 79 -9.34 -12.75 -2.23
CA VAL A 79 -10.26 -11.68 -2.65
C VAL A 79 -9.53 -10.35 -2.59
N LEU A 80 -9.79 -9.49 -3.58
CA LEU A 80 -9.38 -8.10 -3.61
C LEU A 80 -10.64 -7.25 -3.80
N ALA A 81 -10.81 -6.23 -2.97
CA ALA A 81 -11.90 -5.27 -3.09
C ALA A 81 -11.42 -3.84 -2.82
N ALA A 82 -12.11 -2.87 -3.42
CA ALA A 82 -12.00 -1.47 -3.06
C ALA A 82 -13.28 -1.08 -2.30
N LEU A 83 -13.13 -0.49 -1.13
CA LEU A 83 -14.21 -0.24 -0.17
C LEU A 83 -14.31 1.25 0.14
N ILE A 84 -15.52 1.70 0.45
CA ILE A 84 -15.80 2.94 1.15
C ILE A 84 -16.07 2.57 2.61
N CYS A 85 -15.27 3.13 3.52
CA CYS A 85 -15.36 2.84 4.94
C CYS A 85 -15.40 4.14 5.76
N HIS A 86 -15.86 4.04 7.00
CA HIS A 86 -15.75 5.09 8.00
C HIS A 86 -15.35 4.50 9.37
N SER A 87 -14.94 5.37 10.30
CA SER A 87 -14.66 4.98 11.68
C SER A 87 -15.94 4.60 12.41
N SER A 88 -15.93 3.58 13.27
CA SER A 88 -17.09 3.24 14.11
C SER A 88 -17.55 4.40 15.01
N ILE A 89 -16.64 5.35 15.30
CA ILE A 89 -16.89 6.52 16.15
C ILE A 89 -17.34 7.74 15.32
N LEU A 90 -16.84 7.89 14.09
CA LEU A 90 -17.07 9.10 13.28
C LEU A 90 -17.52 8.71 11.87
N LYS A 91 -18.84 8.82 11.64
CA LYS A 91 -19.50 8.42 10.38
C LYS A 91 -19.27 9.39 9.23
N GLU A 92 -19.00 10.65 9.54
CA GLU A 92 -18.80 11.70 8.54
C GLU A 92 -17.45 11.58 7.84
N GLU A 93 -16.44 11.02 8.52
CA GLU A 93 -15.11 10.81 7.95
C GLU A 93 -15.04 9.51 7.16
N LYS A 94 -15.46 9.60 5.90
CA LYS A 94 -15.30 8.52 4.93
C LYS A 94 -13.89 8.47 4.37
N TYR A 95 -13.44 7.26 4.09
CA TYR A 95 -12.18 7.00 3.40
C TYR A 95 -12.29 5.79 2.48
N VAL A 96 -11.40 5.74 1.50
CA VAL A 96 -11.28 4.62 0.58
C VAL A 96 -10.27 3.61 1.14
N ARG A 97 -10.59 2.33 1.04
CA ARG A 97 -9.71 1.24 1.46
C ARG A 97 -9.62 0.19 0.37
N ILE A 98 -8.41 -0.06 -0.12
CA ILE A 98 -8.15 -1.24 -0.94
C ILE A 98 -7.82 -2.38 0.03
N SER A 99 -8.49 -3.53 -0.09
CA SER A 99 -8.39 -4.63 0.87
C SER A 99 -8.18 -5.98 0.18
N TRP A 100 -7.43 -6.83 0.85
CA TRP A 100 -7.07 -8.18 0.41
C TRP A 100 -7.42 -9.18 1.49
N TRP A 101 -7.92 -10.32 1.06
CA TRP A 101 -8.18 -11.48 1.91
C TRP A 101 -7.50 -12.70 1.36
N LYS A 102 -7.04 -13.58 2.26
CA LYS A 102 -6.53 -14.91 1.94
C LYS A 102 -7.36 -15.91 2.73
N THR A 103 -7.93 -16.90 2.05
CA THR A 103 -8.81 -17.91 2.68
C THR A 103 -9.85 -17.27 3.60
N TYR A 104 -10.51 -16.20 3.13
CA TYR A 104 -11.52 -15.41 3.84
C TYR A 104 -11.05 -14.71 5.13
N GLN A 105 -9.76 -14.71 5.42
CA GLN A 105 -9.16 -13.92 6.49
C GLN A 105 -8.54 -12.65 5.92
N HIS A 106 -8.70 -11.53 6.64
CA HIS A 106 -8.16 -10.25 6.22
C HIS A 106 -6.63 -10.32 6.17
N ALA A 107 -6.09 -10.12 4.98
CA ALA A 107 -4.70 -10.31 4.65
C ALA A 107 -3.99 -9.01 4.29
N GLY A 108 -4.68 -7.86 4.20
CA GLY A 108 -4.03 -6.59 3.86
C GLY A 108 -4.92 -5.45 3.48
N MET A 109 -4.44 -4.23 3.73
CA MET A 109 -5.17 -3.02 3.35
C MET A 109 -4.27 -1.85 3.00
N PHE A 110 -4.79 -0.96 2.16
CA PHE A 110 -4.20 0.33 1.83
C PHE A 110 -5.29 1.42 1.98
N LYS A 111 -5.16 2.25 3.02
CA LYS A 111 -6.15 3.29 3.36
C LYS A 111 -5.84 4.63 2.71
N ILE A 112 -6.86 5.30 2.20
CA ILE A 112 -6.79 6.57 1.47
C ILE A 112 -7.86 7.51 2.02
N TYR A 113 -7.42 8.51 2.78
CA TYR A 113 -8.29 9.44 3.52
C TYR A 113 -8.58 10.75 2.78
N ASN A 114 -7.92 10.99 1.65
CA ASN A 114 -7.94 12.29 0.98
C ASN A 114 -8.13 12.10 -0.53
N ARG A 115 -8.98 12.96 -1.11
CA ARG A 115 -9.29 13.02 -2.55
C ARG A 115 -8.05 13.06 -3.43
N THR A 116 -7.11 13.97 -3.17
CA THR A 116 -5.88 14.12 -3.95
C THR A 116 -5.01 12.86 -3.86
N VAL A 117 -4.95 12.20 -2.70
CA VAL A 117 -4.23 10.92 -2.56
C VAL A 117 -4.90 9.80 -3.37
N LEU A 118 -6.24 9.75 -3.41
CA LEU A 118 -6.97 8.80 -4.27
C LEU A 118 -6.64 9.04 -5.74
N GLN A 119 -6.65 10.29 -6.17
CA GLN A 119 -6.31 10.65 -7.55
C GLN A 119 -4.87 10.32 -7.90
N ASN A 120 -3.92 10.60 -7.00
CA ASN A 120 -2.53 10.19 -7.16
C ASN A 120 -2.39 8.67 -7.25
N THR A 121 -3.16 7.92 -6.46
CA THR A 121 -3.19 6.46 -6.48
C THR A 121 -3.69 5.95 -7.84
N ILE A 122 -4.80 6.50 -8.35
CA ILE A 122 -5.35 6.15 -9.67
C ILE A 122 -4.33 6.45 -10.77
N LYS A 123 -3.80 7.68 -10.81
CA LYS A 123 -2.79 8.10 -11.81
C LYS A 123 -1.52 7.24 -11.74
N ALA A 124 -1.08 6.86 -10.54
CA ALA A 124 0.08 5.99 -10.38
C ALA A 124 -0.19 4.59 -10.93
N LEU A 125 -1.37 4.02 -10.68
CA LEU A 125 -1.76 2.72 -11.21
C LEU A 125 -1.89 2.74 -12.74
N GLU A 126 -2.47 3.80 -13.32
CA GLU A 126 -2.53 3.99 -14.78
C GLU A 126 -1.14 4.06 -15.40
N LYS A 127 -0.24 4.90 -14.85
CA LYS A 127 1.15 4.96 -15.32
C LYS A 127 1.88 3.62 -15.23
N ILE A 128 1.62 2.84 -14.19
CA ILE A 128 2.20 1.51 -14.01
C ILE A 128 1.61 0.51 -15.01
N GLU A 129 0.32 0.59 -15.29
CA GLU A 129 -0.35 -0.22 -16.30
C GLU A 129 0.26 0.04 -17.70
N GLU A 130 0.56 1.29 -18.02
CA GLU A 130 1.17 1.66 -19.31
C GLU A 130 2.68 1.36 -19.40
N ALA A 131 3.42 1.48 -18.29
CA ALA A 131 4.89 1.43 -18.29
C ALA A 131 5.49 0.02 -18.09
N PHE A 132 4.66 -1.00 -17.85
CA PHE A 132 5.10 -2.37 -17.60
C PHE A 132 4.39 -3.38 -18.50
N ASP A 133 5.05 -4.46 -18.90
CA ASP A 133 4.42 -5.59 -19.60
C ASP A 133 3.68 -6.54 -18.61
N GLU A 134 3.04 -7.59 -19.14
CA GLU A 134 2.30 -8.60 -18.35
C GLU A 134 3.17 -9.35 -17.31
N GLN A 135 4.50 -9.36 -17.50
CA GLN A 135 5.46 -9.97 -16.59
C GLN A 135 6.10 -8.94 -15.64
N TRP A 136 5.60 -7.71 -15.64
CA TRP A 136 6.15 -6.57 -14.91
C TRP A 136 7.59 -6.22 -15.33
N ASN A 137 7.97 -6.49 -16.57
CA ASN A 137 9.16 -5.89 -17.15
C ASN A 137 8.86 -4.47 -17.58
N TRP A 138 9.81 -3.59 -17.31
CA TRP A 138 9.70 -2.19 -17.68
C TRP A 138 9.76 -2.04 -19.20
N ILE A 139 8.73 -1.44 -19.78
CA ILE A 139 8.66 -1.09 -21.21
C ILE A 139 8.83 0.41 -21.45
N GLY A 140 8.89 1.21 -20.38
CA GLY A 140 9.17 2.64 -20.48
C GLY A 140 10.62 2.95 -20.88
N LYS A 141 10.94 4.23 -21.02
CA LYS A 141 12.32 4.70 -21.14
C LYS A 141 12.85 5.01 -19.74
N PHE A 142 13.76 4.20 -19.21
CA PHE A 142 14.51 4.57 -18.01
C PHE A 142 15.46 5.72 -18.37
N GLY A 143 15.35 6.84 -17.65
CA GLY A 143 16.17 8.02 -17.88
C GLY A 143 15.37 9.15 -18.52
N ASN A 144 15.37 10.30 -17.83
CA ASN A 144 14.91 11.62 -18.25
C ASN A 144 14.06 11.65 -19.52
N GLN A 145 12.74 11.81 -19.38
CA GLN A 145 11.99 12.54 -20.41
C GLN A 145 12.81 13.80 -20.71
N LYS A 146 13.28 13.93 -21.97
CA LYS A 146 14.23 14.99 -22.37
C LYS A 146 13.74 16.41 -22.04
N THR A 147 12.45 16.56 -21.78
CA THR A 147 11.84 17.80 -21.32
C THR A 147 10.81 17.48 -20.24
N LYS A 148 11.09 17.91 -19.00
CA LYS A 148 10.08 18.01 -17.94
C LYS A 148 8.95 18.93 -18.43
N SER A 149 7.69 18.59 -18.14
CA SER A 149 6.58 19.50 -18.44
C SER A 149 6.73 20.80 -17.63
N GLU A 150 6.06 21.88 -18.05
CA GLU A 150 6.10 23.14 -17.30
C GLU A 150 5.54 22.98 -15.89
N GLU A 151 4.43 22.24 -15.75
CA GLU A 151 3.84 21.90 -14.46
C GLU A 151 4.82 21.12 -13.55
N GLU A 152 5.58 20.19 -14.11
CA GLU A 152 6.57 19.43 -13.34
C GLU A 152 7.74 20.32 -12.89
N LYS A 153 8.22 21.22 -13.76
CA LYS A 153 9.26 22.18 -13.41
C LYS A 153 8.79 23.12 -12.30
N GLU A 154 7.53 23.55 -12.35
CA GLU A 154 6.94 24.42 -11.35
C GLU A 154 6.85 23.72 -9.98
N LYS A 155 6.35 22.48 -9.94
CA LYS A 155 6.29 21.68 -8.70
C LYS A 155 7.67 21.43 -8.10
N GLU A 156 8.64 21.05 -8.92
CA GLU A 156 10.01 20.83 -8.45
C GLU A 156 10.63 22.12 -7.91
N LYS A 157 10.50 23.24 -8.65
CA LYS A 157 10.99 24.56 -8.21
C LYS A 157 10.34 25.00 -6.90
N LYS A 158 9.03 24.80 -6.74
CA LYS A 158 8.31 25.08 -5.48
C LYS A 158 8.91 24.30 -4.31
N LEU A 159 9.13 23.00 -4.48
CA LEU A 159 9.72 22.15 -3.44
C LEU A 159 11.18 22.52 -3.14
N GLU A 160 11.98 22.87 -4.15
CA GLU A 160 13.36 23.33 -3.98
C GLU A 160 13.43 24.64 -3.19
N ILE A 161 12.57 25.61 -3.51
CA ILE A 161 12.47 26.87 -2.77
C ILE A 161 12.13 26.62 -1.30
N ILE A 162 11.16 25.74 -1.03
CA ILE A 162 10.78 25.38 0.35
C ILE A 162 11.97 24.76 1.07
N LYS A 163 12.66 23.80 0.45
CA LYS A 163 13.86 23.15 1.03
C LYS A 163 14.97 24.17 1.33
N ALA A 164 15.26 25.08 0.41
CA ALA A 164 16.26 26.13 0.60
C ALA A 164 15.89 27.04 1.79
N ARG A 165 14.65 27.52 1.86
CA ARG A 165 14.16 28.36 2.96
C ARG A 165 14.21 27.66 4.32
N ILE A 166 13.91 26.37 4.36
CA ILE A 166 14.04 25.56 5.58
C ILE A 166 15.50 25.50 6.02
N ILE A 167 16.43 25.23 5.09
CA ILE A 167 17.85 25.03 5.41
C ILE A 167 18.52 26.35 5.82
N GLU A 168 18.32 27.41 5.03
CA GLU A 168 18.99 28.70 5.22
C GLU A 168 18.36 29.51 6.35
N ASN A 169 17.02 29.61 6.35
CA ASN A 169 16.29 30.56 7.19
C ASN A 169 15.47 29.89 8.31
N ARG A 170 15.45 28.55 8.37
CA ARG A 170 14.58 27.77 9.28
C ARG A 170 13.13 28.16 9.13
N THR A 171 12.71 28.48 7.92
CA THR A 171 11.34 28.93 7.63
C THR A 171 10.40 27.73 7.59
N CYS A 172 9.28 27.81 8.33
CA CYS A 172 8.25 26.79 8.34
C CYS A 172 7.66 26.60 6.93
N PRO A 173 7.58 25.37 6.40
CA PRO A 173 7.00 25.13 5.08
C PRO A 173 5.49 25.42 5.01
N ASN A 174 4.81 25.37 6.16
CA ASN A 174 3.36 25.59 6.25
C ASN A 174 2.99 27.07 6.44
N CYS A 175 3.51 27.72 7.49
CA CYS A 175 3.12 29.10 7.84
C CYS A 175 4.20 30.17 7.61
N GLN A 176 5.37 29.80 7.08
CA GLN A 176 6.50 30.71 6.79
C GLN A 176 7.11 31.43 8.00
N GLN A 177 6.68 31.12 9.23
CA GLN A 177 7.32 31.63 10.44
C GLN A 177 8.65 30.92 10.72
N LYS A 178 9.54 31.59 11.44
CA LYS A 178 10.84 31.02 11.84
C LYS A 178 10.63 29.87 12.83
N MET A 179 11.30 28.75 12.59
CA MET A 179 11.23 27.55 13.41
C MET A 179 12.36 27.51 14.44
N GLU A 180 12.07 26.85 15.56
CA GLU A 180 13.05 26.54 16.57
C GLU A 180 13.85 25.29 16.16
N LYS A 181 15.17 25.33 16.35
CA LYS A 181 16.06 24.22 16.01
C LYS A 181 16.26 23.33 17.23
N TYR A 182 15.88 22.07 17.08
CA TYR A 182 16.26 20.98 17.96
C TYR A 182 17.38 20.15 17.32
N LYS A 183 17.88 19.16 18.07
CA LYS A 183 19.03 18.34 17.67
C LYS A 183 18.81 17.61 16.34
N SER A 184 17.60 17.11 16.10
CA SER A 184 17.26 16.21 14.99
C SER A 184 16.12 16.72 14.11
N HIS A 185 15.49 17.84 14.47
CA HIS A 185 14.36 18.41 13.75
C HIS A 185 14.21 19.90 14.03
N TYR A 186 13.38 20.56 13.23
CA TYR A 186 12.83 21.88 13.47
C TYR A 186 11.37 21.76 13.88
N LEU A 187 10.94 22.63 14.79
CA LEU A 187 9.53 22.73 15.21
C LEU A 187 9.05 24.17 15.01
N CYS A 188 7.91 24.32 14.36
CA CYS A 188 7.23 25.60 14.28
C CYS A 188 6.37 25.82 15.52
N GLN A 189 6.67 26.84 16.33
CA GLN A 189 5.87 27.19 17.50
C GLN A 189 4.49 27.78 17.14
N HIS A 190 4.30 28.23 15.89
CA HIS A 190 3.05 28.84 15.44
C HIS A 190 2.00 27.81 14.97
N CYS A 191 2.41 26.81 14.18
CA CYS A 191 1.48 25.82 13.60
C CYS A 191 1.83 24.36 13.95
N SER A 192 2.79 24.16 14.83
CA SER A 192 3.26 22.83 15.28
C SER A 192 3.81 21.93 14.18
N GLU A 193 4.10 22.47 12.99
CA GLU A 193 4.77 21.74 11.91
C GLU A 193 6.16 21.28 12.36
N ILE A 194 6.47 20.01 12.09
CA ILE A 194 7.77 19.39 12.39
C ILE A 194 8.50 19.16 11.08
N VAL A 195 9.77 19.57 11.00
CA VAL A 195 10.64 19.25 9.88
C VAL A 195 11.82 18.43 10.38
N ILE A 196 11.96 17.20 9.90
CA ILE A 196 13.05 16.31 10.33
C ILE A 196 14.24 16.49 9.41
N LEU A 197 15.45 16.49 9.97
CA LEU A 197 16.69 16.52 9.18
C LEU A 197 17.24 15.10 9.09
N GLU A 198 17.25 14.51 7.90
CA GLU A 198 17.85 13.19 7.64
C GLU A 198 19.12 13.31 6.79
N GLY A 199 20.11 12.46 7.08
CA GLY A 199 21.37 12.39 6.32
C GLY A 199 22.12 13.73 6.26
N TYR A 200 22.52 14.14 5.05
CA TYR A 200 23.22 15.39 4.73
C TYR A 200 22.34 16.66 4.89
N ASN A 201 21.67 16.81 6.05
CA ASN A 201 20.72 17.89 6.34
C ASN A 201 19.56 17.99 5.34
N GLN A 202 19.10 16.88 4.77
CA GLN A 202 17.95 16.90 3.87
C GLN A 202 16.66 17.03 4.70
N PRO A 203 15.88 18.10 4.51
CA PRO A 203 14.66 18.30 5.29
C PRO A 203 13.54 17.40 4.77
N ILE A 204 12.88 16.72 5.71
CA ILE A 204 11.66 15.94 5.54
C ILE A 204 10.52 16.74 6.18
N PHE A 205 9.55 17.12 5.36
CA PHE A 205 8.39 17.90 5.76
C PHE A 205 7.13 17.38 5.05
N ASN A 206 5.96 17.84 5.46
CA ASN A 206 4.71 17.46 4.82
C ASN A 206 4.64 18.07 3.41
N ILE A 207 4.47 17.24 2.40
CA ILE A 207 4.27 17.70 1.02
C ILE A 207 2.80 17.53 0.69
N ASP A 208 2.16 18.59 0.19
CA ASP A 208 0.79 18.48 -0.31
C ASP A 208 0.74 17.42 -1.41
N PRO A 209 -0.17 16.43 -1.34
CA PRO A 209 -0.31 15.44 -2.40
C PRO A 209 -0.46 16.04 -3.81
N SER A 210 -0.98 17.26 -3.98
CA SER A 210 -1.09 17.93 -5.29
C SER A 210 0.27 18.33 -5.88
N ASP A 211 1.24 18.60 -5.01
CA ASP A 211 2.60 18.99 -5.34
C ASP A 211 3.52 17.79 -5.59
N LEU A 212 3.04 16.56 -5.36
CA LEU A 212 3.82 15.36 -5.62
C LEU A 212 4.09 15.17 -7.11
N ASN A 213 5.36 14.98 -7.43
CA ASN A 213 5.79 14.57 -8.76
C ASN A 213 5.57 13.06 -8.91
N LEU A 214 4.51 12.67 -9.64
CA LEU A 214 4.13 11.27 -9.86
C LEU A 214 5.03 10.58 -10.91
N LYS A 215 6.34 10.78 -10.82
CA LYS A 215 7.35 10.13 -11.67
C LYS A 215 7.79 8.82 -11.05
N PHE A 216 8.25 7.93 -11.92
CA PHE A 216 8.92 6.72 -11.51
C PHE A 216 10.23 7.05 -10.82
N GLN A 217 10.39 6.49 -9.63
CA GLN A 217 11.61 6.50 -8.84
C GLN A 217 12.14 5.06 -8.77
N THR A 218 13.44 4.85 -8.64
CA THR A 218 14.05 3.52 -8.48
C THR A 218 14.54 3.30 -7.05
N ASN A 219 14.91 4.38 -6.36
CA ASN A 219 15.57 4.31 -5.05
C ASN A 219 14.56 4.43 -3.92
N PHE A 220 13.70 3.43 -3.78
CA PHE A 220 12.80 3.31 -2.61
C PHE A 220 13.55 2.62 -1.46
N PRO A 221 13.60 3.19 -0.24
CA PRO A 221 14.13 2.52 0.96
C PRO A 221 13.20 1.41 1.46
N ILE A 222 13.08 0.35 0.65
CA ILE A 222 12.31 -0.86 0.96
C ILE A 222 13.27 -1.88 1.55
N ASN A 223 13.10 -2.18 2.83
CA ASN A 223 13.77 -3.33 3.43
C ASN A 223 13.21 -4.62 2.79
N PHE A 224 14.08 -5.60 2.51
CA PHE A 224 13.77 -6.96 2.04
C PHE A 224 13.49 -7.19 0.54
N TYR A 225 13.27 -6.16 -0.27
CA TYR A 225 13.02 -6.31 -1.71
C TYR A 225 13.82 -5.29 -2.52
N LEU A 226 14.24 -5.70 -3.72
CA LEU A 226 14.84 -4.79 -4.68
C LEU A 226 13.70 -4.11 -5.47
N PRO A 227 13.54 -2.78 -5.38
CA PRO A 227 12.59 -2.06 -6.24
C PRO A 227 13.07 -2.06 -7.69
N VAL A 228 12.15 -2.30 -8.62
CA VAL A 228 12.36 -1.99 -10.05
C VAL A 228 12.14 -0.50 -10.25
N SER A 229 10.90 -0.06 -10.03
CA SER A 229 10.51 1.33 -9.97
C SER A 229 9.14 1.48 -9.30
N GLY A 230 8.79 2.69 -8.89
CA GLY A 230 7.52 2.97 -8.24
C GLY A 230 7.21 4.45 -8.17
N ILE A 231 6.07 4.79 -7.60
CA ILE A 231 5.55 6.15 -7.51
C ILE A 231 5.10 6.43 -6.08
N THR A 232 5.55 7.54 -5.51
CA THR A 232 5.06 8.06 -4.23
C THR A 232 3.70 8.73 -4.43
N VAL A 233 2.69 8.34 -3.63
CA VAL A 233 1.31 8.86 -3.74
C VAL A 233 0.90 9.72 -2.55
N LYS A 234 1.64 9.64 -1.42
CA LYS A 234 1.47 10.49 -0.23
C LYS A 234 2.80 10.64 0.49
N TRP A 235 3.20 11.85 0.86
CA TRP A 235 4.42 12.12 1.61
C TRP A 235 4.17 13.08 2.78
N LEU A 236 4.05 12.52 3.97
CA LEU A 236 4.00 13.25 5.23
C LEU A 236 5.21 12.86 6.09
N VAL A 237 5.55 13.72 7.05
CA VAL A 237 6.63 13.48 8.02
C VAL A 237 6.39 12.18 8.80
N GLY A 238 5.13 11.90 9.12
CA GLY A 238 4.69 10.72 9.84
C GLY A 238 4.28 9.52 9.00
N GLU A 239 3.89 9.73 7.75
CA GLU A 239 3.34 8.68 6.89
C GLU A 239 3.79 8.88 5.45
N TRP A 240 4.40 7.85 4.86
CA TRP A 240 4.75 7.82 3.46
C TRP A 240 4.06 6.63 2.78
N LYS A 241 3.49 6.83 1.59
CA LYS A 241 2.85 5.78 0.79
C LYS A 241 3.38 5.78 -0.63
N SER A 242 3.63 4.58 -1.15
CA SER A 242 4.04 4.38 -2.54
C SER A 242 3.48 3.09 -3.14
N ILE A 243 3.45 3.04 -4.46
CA ILE A 243 3.09 1.86 -5.25
C ILE A 243 4.32 1.49 -6.08
N VAL A 244 4.84 0.29 -5.90
CA VAL A 244 6.18 -0.08 -6.39
C VAL A 244 6.15 -1.48 -7.00
N VAL A 245 6.74 -1.63 -8.18
CA VAL A 245 7.06 -2.94 -8.77
C VAL A 245 8.38 -3.42 -8.17
N ILE A 246 8.39 -4.63 -7.64
CA ILE A 246 9.54 -5.20 -6.94
C ILE A 246 9.93 -6.56 -7.51
N TYR A 247 11.20 -6.92 -7.33
CA TYR A 247 11.70 -8.27 -7.56
C TYR A 247 11.27 -9.23 -6.45
N SER A 248 11.11 -10.50 -6.81
CA SER A 248 11.04 -11.57 -5.83
C SER A 248 12.36 -11.69 -5.09
N LYS A 249 12.27 -11.91 -3.78
CA LYS A 249 13.46 -12.19 -2.97
C LYS A 249 14.14 -13.49 -3.39
N ASP A 250 13.36 -14.48 -3.83
CA ASP A 250 13.86 -15.85 -4.08
C ASP A 250 14.19 -16.11 -5.57
N LEU A 251 13.67 -15.28 -6.49
CA LEU A 251 13.73 -15.50 -7.94
C LEU A 251 13.73 -14.14 -8.67
N GLU A 252 14.89 -13.65 -9.07
CA GLU A 252 15.05 -12.33 -9.72
C GLU A 252 14.25 -12.17 -11.03
N SER A 253 13.88 -13.27 -11.69
CA SER A 253 13.02 -13.24 -12.88
C SER A 253 11.55 -12.92 -12.57
N LYS A 254 11.12 -13.08 -11.32
CA LYS A 254 9.73 -12.88 -10.91
C LYS A 254 9.56 -11.50 -10.28
N LYS A 255 8.59 -10.75 -10.78
CA LYS A 255 8.25 -9.41 -10.34
C LYS A 255 6.76 -9.31 -10.02
N TRP A 256 6.37 -8.34 -9.21
CA TRP A 256 4.96 -8.03 -8.95
C TRP A 256 4.81 -6.60 -8.44
N LEU A 257 3.58 -6.08 -8.50
CA LEU A 257 3.23 -4.80 -7.93
C LEU A 257 2.91 -4.92 -6.44
N ARG A 258 3.39 -3.95 -5.66
CA ARG A 258 3.14 -3.89 -4.22
C ARG A 258 2.77 -2.48 -3.75
N PHE A 259 1.84 -2.44 -2.80
CA PHE A 259 1.46 -1.22 -2.10
C PHE A 259 2.23 -1.12 -0.79
N TYR A 260 2.98 -0.03 -0.62
CA TYR A 260 3.76 0.23 0.58
C TYR A 260 3.23 1.44 1.35
N TRP A 261 3.32 1.32 2.67
CA TRP A 261 3.17 2.44 3.59
C TRP A 261 4.22 2.32 4.69
N TRP A 262 4.79 3.45 5.10
CA TRP A 262 5.71 3.56 6.21
C TRP A 262 5.15 4.58 7.18
N ASN A 263 5.26 4.26 8.47
CA ASN A 263 4.98 5.20 9.53
C ASN A 263 6.28 5.51 10.25
N ARG A 264 6.52 6.79 10.50
CA ARG A 264 7.65 7.19 11.32
C ARG A 264 7.28 6.99 12.79
N ASP A 265 8.25 6.51 13.57
CA ASP A 265 8.02 6.33 15.00
C ASP A 265 8.20 7.65 15.75
N PHE A 266 7.09 8.20 16.23
CA PHE A 266 7.08 9.40 17.08
C PHE A 266 6.88 9.10 18.55
N THR A 267 6.93 7.83 18.99
CA THR A 267 6.69 7.45 20.39
C THR A 267 7.54 8.28 21.36
N ASN A 268 8.78 8.62 20.98
CA ASN A 268 9.70 9.41 21.82
C ASN A 268 9.45 10.92 21.78
N LEU A 269 8.68 11.45 20.83
CA LEU A 269 8.22 12.86 20.86
C LEU A 269 7.00 13.05 21.77
N ILE A 270 6.24 11.99 22.03
CA ILE A 270 4.89 12.05 22.63
C ILE A 270 4.85 11.51 24.08
N LYS A 271 5.95 10.94 24.62
CA LYS A 271 5.95 10.40 25.99
C LYS A 271 5.60 11.47 27.03
N HIS A 272 4.41 11.30 27.63
CA HIS A 272 3.92 11.95 28.85
C HIS A 272 3.83 13.48 28.90
N GLY A 273 3.76 14.17 27.76
CA GLY A 273 3.72 15.65 27.77
C GLY A 273 4.97 16.30 28.39
N GLN A 274 6.00 15.51 28.69
CA GLN A 274 7.29 15.95 29.19
C GLN A 274 8.34 15.71 28.10
N ARG A 275 8.92 16.82 27.66
CA ARG A 275 9.95 16.89 26.61
C ARG A 275 11.28 16.37 27.15
N ASP A 276 11.44 15.06 27.29
CA ASP A 276 12.78 14.51 27.56
C ASP A 276 13.58 14.44 26.25
N MET A 277 14.01 15.63 25.79
CA MET A 277 14.72 15.88 24.54
C MET A 277 16.24 15.61 24.63
N SER A 278 16.68 14.80 25.60
CA SER A 278 18.09 14.50 25.85
C SER A 278 18.63 13.31 25.06
N MET A 279 17.78 12.51 24.42
CA MET A 279 18.19 11.23 23.85
C MET A 279 18.60 11.31 22.37
N ASN A 280 19.78 10.76 22.09
CA ASN A 280 20.47 10.60 20.80
C ASN A 280 19.73 9.65 19.81
N THR A 281 18.41 9.54 19.88
CA THR A 281 17.67 8.48 19.18
C THR A 281 17.31 8.88 17.75
N GLN A 282 17.72 8.06 16.79
CA GLN A 282 17.43 8.26 15.37
C GLN A 282 15.91 8.11 15.12
N MET A 283 15.26 9.14 14.55
CA MET A 283 13.84 9.13 14.14
C MET A 283 13.66 8.33 12.84
N GLY A 284 14.04 7.06 12.87
CA GLY A 284 13.98 6.17 11.72
C GLY A 284 12.56 5.87 11.28
N TRP A 285 12.40 5.56 10.01
CA TRP A 285 11.19 4.93 9.52
C TRP A 285 11.04 3.56 10.18
N LYS A 286 9.94 3.36 10.92
CA LYS A 286 9.50 2.00 11.20
C LYS A 286 8.80 1.51 9.96
N SER A 287 9.53 0.76 9.13
CA SER A 287 8.87 -0.14 8.21
C SER A 287 8.03 -1.06 9.09
N GLN A 288 6.71 -0.86 9.10
CA GLN A 288 5.87 -1.99 9.40
C GLN A 288 6.27 -3.01 8.35
N ARG A 289 6.91 -4.13 8.76
CA ARG A 289 6.95 -5.32 7.89
C ARG A 289 5.54 -5.37 7.35
N GLY A 290 5.40 -5.45 6.04
CA GLY A 290 4.12 -5.61 5.39
C GLY A 290 3.52 -6.98 5.74
N VAL A 291 3.42 -7.33 7.03
CA VAL A 291 2.33 -8.07 7.61
C VAL A 291 1.12 -7.37 7.04
N SER A 292 0.60 -7.98 5.99
CA SER A 292 -0.55 -7.49 5.28
C SER A 292 -0.34 -6.38 4.24
N SER A 293 0.89 -6.16 3.74
CA SER A 293 1.10 -5.35 2.51
C SER A 293 0.77 -6.20 1.28
N PRO A 294 -0.18 -5.75 0.45
CA PRO A 294 -0.77 -6.59 -0.56
C PRO A 294 -0.04 -6.51 -1.90
N ASN A 295 0.01 -7.66 -2.57
CA ASN A 295 0.67 -7.84 -3.85
C ASN A 295 -0.36 -8.08 -4.95
N ILE A 296 -0.12 -7.49 -6.12
CA ILE A 296 -0.80 -7.84 -7.38
C ILE A 296 0.21 -8.56 -8.24
N TYR A 297 -0.01 -9.86 -8.43
CA TYR A 297 0.86 -10.73 -9.21
C TYR A 297 0.50 -10.75 -10.69
N ASP A 298 -0.79 -10.69 -11.00
CA ASP A 298 -1.31 -10.65 -12.37
C ASP A 298 -1.70 -9.23 -12.72
N LYS A 299 -1.05 -8.67 -13.76
CA LYS A 299 -1.27 -7.30 -14.22
C LYS A 299 -2.72 -7.06 -14.66
N LYS A 300 -3.42 -8.11 -15.13
CA LYS A 300 -4.83 -8.02 -15.59
C LYS A 300 -5.78 -7.50 -14.51
N ILE A 301 -5.41 -7.60 -13.24
CA ILE A 301 -6.19 -7.10 -12.10
C ILE A 301 -6.13 -5.56 -11.99
N LEU A 302 -5.12 -4.89 -12.57
CA LEU A 302 -4.95 -3.45 -12.46
C LEU A 302 -6.11 -2.67 -13.07
N LYS A 303 -6.53 -3.02 -14.28
CA LYS A 303 -7.61 -2.28 -14.96
C LYS A 303 -8.93 -2.35 -14.18
N PRO A 304 -9.41 -3.53 -13.75
CA PRO A 304 -10.55 -3.62 -12.82
C PRO A 304 -10.37 -2.82 -11.53
N LEU A 305 -9.15 -2.77 -10.96
CA LEU A 305 -8.88 -1.99 -9.76
C LEU A 305 -9.00 -0.49 -10.02
N ILE A 306 -8.41 0.00 -11.11
CA ILE A 306 -8.47 1.40 -11.53
C ILE A 306 -9.94 1.81 -11.74
N ASP A 307 -10.71 0.98 -12.46
CA ASP A 307 -12.12 1.24 -12.72
C ASP A 307 -12.96 1.28 -11.44
N ALA A 308 -12.69 0.36 -10.49
CA ALA A 308 -13.35 0.37 -9.18
C ALA A 308 -13.01 1.63 -8.38
N LEU A 309 -11.75 2.06 -8.37
CA LEU A 309 -11.32 3.29 -7.68
C LEU A 309 -11.93 4.54 -8.31
N LYS A 310 -12.05 4.59 -9.64
CA LYS A 310 -12.75 5.68 -10.35
C LYS A 310 -14.23 5.74 -9.96
N LYS A 311 -14.94 4.60 -9.99
CA LYS A 311 -16.35 4.53 -9.55
C LYS A 311 -16.54 4.95 -8.08
N ILE A 312 -15.61 4.57 -7.20
CA ILE A 312 -15.61 5.02 -5.80
C ILE A 312 -15.35 6.53 -5.70
N ALA A 313 -14.46 7.08 -6.53
CA ALA A 313 -14.26 8.53 -6.57
C ALA A 313 -15.55 9.25 -6.98
N SER A 314 -16.28 8.75 -7.99
CA SER A 314 -17.60 9.27 -8.40
C SER A 314 -18.58 9.27 -7.26
N GLU A 315 -18.70 8.13 -6.58
CA GLU A 315 -19.60 7.94 -5.46
C GLU A 315 -19.33 8.90 -4.30
N LEU A 316 -18.06 9.13 -3.98
CA LEU A 316 -17.65 10.06 -2.92
C LEU A 316 -17.69 11.53 -3.35
N LYS A 317 -18.00 11.83 -4.63
CA LYS A 317 -17.82 13.14 -5.25
C LYS A 317 -16.38 13.66 -5.12
N TRP A 318 -15.43 12.73 -5.23
CA TRP A 318 -13.99 12.97 -5.20
C TRP A 318 -13.36 12.98 -6.61
N GLU A 319 -14.21 12.99 -7.63
CA GLU A 319 -13.81 13.24 -9.01
C GLU A 319 -13.33 14.68 -9.18
N ASN A 320 -12.39 14.88 -10.11
CA ASN A 320 -11.97 16.22 -10.51
C ASN A 320 -12.94 16.81 -11.52
#